data_AF-A0A2S9I8B6-F1
#
_entry.id   AF-A0A2S9I8B6-F1
#
_cell.length_a   1.000
_cell.length_b   1.000
_cell.length_c   1.000
_cell.angle_alpha   90.00
_cell.angle_beta   90.00
_cell.angle_gamma   90.00
#
_symmetry.space_group_name_H-M   'P 1'
#
loop_
_entity.id
_entity.type
_entity.pdbx_description
1 polymer ?
#
loop_
_entity_poly.entity_id
_entity_poly.type
_entity_poly.pdbx_seq_one_letter_code
_entity_poly.pdbx_strand_id
1 'polypeptide(L)'
;MSDVMTMNSPSRGIDNISILTNGELFERLQRLSCVMANSGEMVPQHYRGKPDACMAIVMQAARWGMDPFAVAQKTHIVNGMLGYEAQLVNAVVTTMSPTIDRLHYDWFGPWENVIGKFVEKSSAKGNTYIAPGWSLADEKDVGVRVWATLRGEDAPRELVLYLSQAQVRNSTLWASDPRQQLAYLGVKRWARLYCPDVILGVYSYDELGTLEEKDVTPPARVSVAQLAATSAPQPDASLKIPTPEKSVSEVAPEPPAPSTPESDVQHLRDDIQNASTPGEAKQLRITIEEQKDALGITLFTELKNKAVQRYHQLNAMASISTQFESLSPDLEDATAKFQQLSTLVQRSQRVLDPQEYERYHVALLDMKADYIQE
;
A
#
# COMPACT_ATOMS: atom_id res chain seq x y z
N MET A 1 -51.10 -38.25 -1.06
CA MET A 1 -49.64 -38.15 -1.27
C MET A 1 -49.41 -36.90 -2.07
N SER A 2 -49.01 -35.83 -1.38
CA SER A 2 -48.81 -34.51 -1.96
C SER A 2 -47.37 -34.42 -2.42
N ASP A 3 -47.14 -34.38 -3.73
CA ASP A 3 -45.82 -34.21 -4.33
C ASP A 3 -45.26 -32.83 -3.97
N VAL A 4 -44.24 -32.83 -3.10
CA VAL A 4 -43.42 -31.65 -2.83
C VAL A 4 -42.44 -31.52 -3.99
N MET A 5 -42.78 -30.66 -4.96
CA MET A 5 -41.83 -30.15 -5.95
C MET A 5 -40.65 -29.53 -5.20
N THR A 6 -39.52 -30.24 -5.20
CA THR A 6 -38.26 -29.73 -4.69
C THR A 6 -37.74 -28.74 -5.71
N MET A 7 -37.99 -27.45 -5.51
CA MET A 7 -37.33 -26.39 -6.28
C MET A 7 -35.86 -26.32 -5.84
N ASN A 8 -35.03 -27.17 -6.46
CA ASN A 8 -33.59 -27.05 -6.40
C ASN A 8 -33.18 -25.92 -7.36
N SER A 9 -33.32 -24.67 -6.93
CA SER A 9 -32.72 -23.54 -7.64
C SER A 9 -31.21 -23.62 -7.44
N PRO A 10 -30.40 -23.91 -8.48
CA PRO A 10 -28.96 -23.72 -8.37
C PRO A 10 -28.74 -22.24 -8.07
N SER A 11 -27.96 -21.92 -7.04
CA SER A 11 -27.52 -20.56 -6.76
C SER A 11 -26.76 -20.06 -8.00
N ARG A 12 -27.47 -19.43 -8.94
CA ARG A 12 -26.86 -18.70 -10.04
C ARG A 12 -26.07 -17.59 -9.38
N GLY A 13 -24.74 -17.77 -9.29
CA GLY A 13 -23.84 -16.70 -8.91
C GLY A 13 -24.17 -15.46 -9.73
N ILE A 14 -24.15 -14.30 -9.09
CA ILE A 14 -24.40 -13.03 -9.77
C ILE A 14 -23.36 -12.89 -10.88
N ASP A 15 -23.79 -12.80 -12.12
CA ASP A 15 -22.90 -12.60 -13.25
C ASP A 15 -22.37 -11.15 -13.26
N ASN A 16 -21.10 -11.00 -13.65
CA ASN A 16 -20.41 -9.71 -13.65
C ASN A 16 -21.14 -8.65 -14.49
N ILE A 17 -21.85 -9.07 -15.53
CA ILE A 17 -22.60 -8.19 -16.43
C ILE A 17 -23.86 -7.68 -15.72
N SER A 18 -24.63 -8.55 -15.08
CA SER A 18 -25.82 -8.18 -14.31
C SER A 18 -25.53 -7.16 -13.21
N ILE A 19 -24.38 -7.21 -12.54
CA ILE A 19 -23.97 -6.18 -11.57
C ILE A 19 -23.97 -4.77 -12.19
N LEU A 20 -23.59 -4.66 -13.47
CA LEU A 20 -23.46 -3.38 -14.18
C LEU A 20 -24.74 -2.98 -14.94
N THR A 21 -25.47 -3.96 -15.47
CA THR A 21 -26.62 -3.69 -16.35
C THR A 21 -27.96 -3.70 -15.61
N ASN A 22 -28.01 -4.21 -14.39
CA ASN A 22 -29.22 -4.20 -13.55
C ASN A 22 -29.17 -3.02 -12.57
N GLY A 23 -29.90 -1.95 -12.90
CA GLY A 23 -29.93 -0.73 -12.07
C GLY A 23 -30.40 -0.98 -10.64
N GLU A 24 -31.36 -1.87 -10.42
CA GLU A 24 -31.83 -2.19 -9.07
C GLU A 24 -30.76 -2.90 -8.24
N LEU A 25 -30.04 -3.86 -8.84
CA LEU A 25 -28.92 -4.52 -8.19
C LEU A 25 -27.81 -3.52 -7.88
N PHE A 26 -27.47 -2.66 -8.84
CA PHE A 26 -26.46 -1.61 -8.66
C PHE A 26 -26.81 -0.68 -7.49
N GLU A 27 -28.06 -0.21 -7.40
CA GLU A 27 -28.53 0.62 -6.28
C GLU A 27 -28.45 -0.12 -4.93
N ARG A 28 -28.79 -1.41 -4.88
CA ARG A 28 -28.69 -2.21 -3.65
C ARG A 28 -27.24 -2.34 -3.18
N LEU A 29 -26.31 -2.58 -4.11
CA LEU A 29 -24.88 -2.62 -3.81
C LEU A 29 -24.37 -1.25 -3.36
N GLN A 30 -24.83 -0.16 -3.97
CA GLN A 30 -24.49 1.21 -3.53
C GLN A 30 -24.98 1.48 -2.10
N ARG A 31 -26.22 1.11 -1.76
CA ARG A 31 -26.76 1.23 -0.39
C ARG A 31 -25.93 0.43 0.61
N LEU A 32 -25.58 -0.82 0.29
CA LEU A 32 -24.71 -1.65 1.13
C LEU A 32 -23.34 -1.00 1.35
N SER A 33 -22.79 -0.38 0.31
CA SER A 33 -21.50 0.31 0.36
C SER A 33 -21.53 1.53 1.28
N CYS A 34 -22.63 2.29 1.27
CA CYS A 34 -22.87 3.37 2.23
C CYS A 34 -22.97 2.83 3.67
N VAL A 35 -23.64 1.70 3.89
CA VAL A 35 -23.70 1.06 5.21
C VAL A 35 -22.30 0.64 5.67
N MET A 36 -21.53 -0.04 4.81
CA MET A 36 -20.16 -0.45 5.12
C MET A 36 -19.26 0.73 5.46
N ALA A 37 -19.32 1.82 4.68
CA ALA A 37 -18.52 3.02 4.95
C ALA A 37 -18.81 3.62 6.33
N ASN A 38 -20.03 3.47 6.84
CA ASN A 38 -20.49 3.99 8.12
C ASN A 38 -20.47 2.95 9.27
N SER A 39 -19.94 1.75 9.03
CA SER A 39 -19.93 0.65 10.03
C SER A 39 -18.76 0.74 11.03
N GLY A 40 -18.07 1.87 11.10
CA GLY A 40 -17.01 2.14 12.08
C GLY A 40 -15.90 1.09 12.06
N GLU A 41 -15.67 0.45 13.21
CA GLU A 41 -14.56 -0.48 13.42
C GLU A 41 -14.67 -1.79 12.64
N MET A 42 -15.88 -2.17 12.20
CA MET A 42 -16.13 -3.41 11.46
C MET A 42 -15.47 -3.42 10.08
N VAL A 43 -15.02 -2.26 9.59
CA VAL A 43 -14.40 -2.08 8.28
C VAL A 43 -13.02 -1.40 8.45
N PRO A 44 -12.00 -1.79 7.67
CA PRO A 44 -10.68 -1.16 7.72
C PRO A 44 -10.69 0.36 7.49
N GLN A 45 -9.71 1.05 8.09
CA GLN A 45 -9.59 2.50 8.06
C GLN A 45 -9.60 3.09 6.64
N HIS A 46 -9.05 2.38 5.65
CA HIS A 46 -9.00 2.86 4.27
C HIS A 46 -10.35 2.91 3.56
N TYR A 47 -11.41 2.31 4.12
CA TYR A 47 -12.79 2.32 3.60
C TYR A 47 -13.76 3.17 4.42
N ARG A 48 -13.45 3.51 5.68
CA ARG A 48 -14.34 4.27 6.56
C ARG A 48 -14.64 5.64 5.96
N GLY A 49 -15.93 6.01 5.94
CA GLY A 49 -16.42 7.25 5.33
C GLY A 49 -16.24 7.33 3.81
N LYS A 50 -15.90 6.23 3.13
CA LYS A 50 -15.66 6.19 1.68
C LYS A 50 -16.58 5.18 0.97
N PRO A 51 -17.86 5.54 0.74
CA PRO A 51 -18.82 4.66 0.05
C PRO A 51 -18.32 4.15 -1.30
N ASP A 52 -17.60 4.95 -2.08
CA ASP A 52 -17.11 4.53 -3.40
C ASP A 52 -16.02 3.44 -3.31
N ALA A 53 -15.15 3.55 -2.31
CA ALA A 53 -14.16 2.51 -2.04
C ALA A 53 -14.84 1.23 -1.51
N CYS A 54 -15.88 1.36 -0.68
CA CYS A 54 -16.72 0.24 -0.27
C CYS A 54 -17.46 -0.38 -1.46
N MET A 55 -17.89 0.40 -2.44
CA MET A 55 -18.57 -0.11 -3.63
C MET A 55 -17.67 -1.03 -4.44
N ALA A 56 -16.40 -0.65 -4.63
CA ALA A 56 -15.43 -1.51 -5.29
C ALA A 56 -15.28 -2.87 -4.58
N ILE A 57 -15.19 -2.88 -3.25
CA ILE A 57 -15.02 -4.14 -2.49
C ILE A 57 -16.32 -4.96 -2.42
N VAL A 58 -17.49 -4.31 -2.34
CA VAL A 58 -18.81 -4.95 -2.38
C VAL A 58 -19.03 -5.64 -3.73
N MET A 59 -18.73 -4.94 -4.83
CA MET A 59 -18.80 -5.53 -6.16
C MET A 59 -17.83 -6.71 -6.28
N GLN A 60 -16.58 -6.57 -5.82
CA GLN A 60 -15.61 -7.65 -5.88
C GLN A 60 -16.04 -8.87 -5.05
N ALA A 61 -16.56 -8.66 -3.84
CA ALA A 61 -17.10 -9.71 -2.99
C ALA A 61 -18.30 -10.42 -3.64
N ALA A 62 -19.19 -9.67 -4.31
CA ALA A 62 -20.29 -10.24 -5.06
C ALA A 62 -19.82 -11.17 -6.21
N ARG A 63 -18.75 -10.79 -6.93
CA ARG A 63 -18.15 -11.65 -7.98
C ARG A 63 -17.59 -12.96 -7.42
N TRP A 64 -17.04 -12.93 -6.21
CA TRP A 64 -16.54 -14.12 -5.51
C TRP A 64 -17.63 -14.86 -4.71
N GLY A 65 -18.85 -14.34 -4.66
CA GLY A 65 -19.92 -14.90 -3.82
C GLY A 65 -19.59 -14.88 -2.33
N MET A 66 -18.84 -13.88 -1.85
CA MET A 66 -18.35 -13.77 -0.48
C MET A 66 -18.97 -12.60 0.27
N ASP A 67 -18.90 -12.64 1.61
CA ASP A 67 -19.32 -11.53 2.47
C ASP A 67 -18.39 -10.30 2.27
N PRO A 68 -18.93 -9.13 1.86
CA PRO A 68 -18.16 -7.92 1.67
C PRO A 68 -17.37 -7.46 2.90
N PHE A 69 -17.88 -7.67 4.12
CA PHE A 69 -17.18 -7.28 5.34
C PHE A 69 -15.94 -8.14 5.56
N ALA A 70 -16.09 -9.47 5.45
CA ALA A 70 -14.97 -10.40 5.53
C ALA A 70 -13.91 -10.15 4.44
N VAL A 71 -14.33 -9.86 3.21
CA VAL A 71 -13.42 -9.52 2.11
C VAL A 71 -12.68 -8.23 2.41
N ALA A 72 -13.37 -7.17 2.85
CA ALA A 72 -12.76 -5.89 3.19
C ALA A 72 -11.68 -6.03 4.28
N GLN A 73 -11.96 -6.79 5.35
CA GLN A 73 -11.02 -7.04 6.45
C GLN A 73 -9.72 -7.72 6.02
N LYS A 74 -9.71 -8.37 4.85
CA LYS A 74 -8.55 -9.06 4.28
C LYS A 74 -7.84 -8.25 3.20
N THR A 75 -7.96 -6.93 3.27
CA THR A 75 -7.28 -5.99 2.38
C THR A 75 -6.42 -4.97 3.12
N HIS A 76 -5.43 -4.45 2.42
CA HIS A 76 -4.48 -3.47 2.92
C HIS A 76 -4.03 -2.55 1.78
N ILE A 77 -3.64 -1.33 2.12
CA ILE A 77 -3.07 -0.38 1.16
C ILE A 77 -1.55 -0.38 1.32
N VAL A 78 -0.84 -0.63 0.22
CA VAL A 78 0.62 -0.53 0.14
C VAL A 78 0.97 0.37 -1.04
N ASN A 79 1.68 1.47 -0.80
CA ASN A 79 2.06 2.44 -1.85
C ASN A 79 0.86 2.92 -2.69
N GLY A 80 -0.31 3.08 -2.07
CA GLY A 80 -1.54 3.52 -2.75
C GLY A 80 -2.28 2.43 -3.53
N MET A 81 -1.74 1.20 -3.61
CA MET A 81 -2.41 0.07 -4.24
C MET A 81 -3.09 -0.83 -3.20
N LEU A 82 -4.28 -1.33 -3.56
CA LEU A 82 -5.02 -2.30 -2.75
C LEU A 82 -4.44 -3.69 -2.96
N GLY A 83 -3.96 -4.29 -1.88
CA GLY A 83 -3.56 -5.69 -1.87
C GLY A 83 -4.54 -6.53 -1.06
N TYR A 84 -4.54 -7.83 -1.36
CA TYR A 84 -5.36 -8.82 -0.67
C TYR A 84 -4.47 -9.83 0.05
N GLU A 85 -4.94 -10.30 1.21
CA GLU A 85 -4.24 -11.31 2.00
C GLU A 85 -4.32 -12.69 1.33
N ALA A 86 -3.28 -13.51 1.52
CA ALA A 86 -3.24 -14.86 0.96
C ALA A 86 -4.37 -15.77 1.48
N GLN A 87 -4.86 -15.52 2.70
CA GLN A 87 -5.99 -16.26 3.26
C GLN A 87 -7.26 -16.06 2.43
N LEU A 88 -7.52 -14.83 1.98
CA LEU A 88 -8.65 -14.55 1.11
C LEU A 88 -8.44 -15.21 -0.26
N VAL A 89 -7.24 -15.11 -0.84
CA VAL A 89 -6.92 -15.77 -2.11
C VAL A 89 -7.18 -17.28 -2.03
N ASN A 90 -6.74 -17.93 -0.94
CA ASN A 90 -7.00 -19.35 -0.71
C ASN A 90 -8.51 -19.66 -0.61
N ALA A 91 -9.27 -18.83 0.11
CA ALA A 91 -10.72 -18.98 0.20
C ALA A 91 -11.39 -18.83 -1.18
N VAL A 92 -10.96 -17.85 -1.98
CA VAL A 92 -11.49 -17.59 -3.32
C VAL A 92 -11.22 -18.77 -4.23
N VAL A 93 -9.97 -19.27 -4.27
CA VAL A 93 -9.62 -20.45 -5.05
C VAL A 93 -10.44 -21.66 -4.61
N THR A 94 -10.57 -21.89 -3.30
CA THR A 94 -11.33 -23.04 -2.78
C THR A 94 -12.80 -23.01 -3.19
N THR A 95 -13.41 -21.82 -3.27
CA THR A 95 -14.84 -21.68 -3.58
C THR A 95 -15.11 -21.61 -5.08
N MET A 96 -14.23 -20.96 -5.85
CA MET A 96 -14.50 -20.57 -7.24
C MET A 96 -13.70 -21.38 -8.26
N SER A 97 -12.56 -21.98 -7.86
CA SER A 97 -11.75 -22.76 -8.79
C SER A 97 -12.48 -24.05 -9.19
N PRO A 98 -12.30 -24.51 -10.44
CA PRO A 98 -12.79 -25.82 -10.85
C PRO A 98 -11.98 -26.98 -10.22
N THR A 99 -11.54 -26.90 -8.97
CA THR A 99 -10.89 -28.03 -8.29
C THR A 99 -11.91 -29.06 -7.79
N ILE A 100 -11.47 -30.31 -7.71
CA ILE A 100 -12.22 -31.43 -7.12
C ILE A 100 -12.00 -31.46 -5.60
N ASP A 101 -10.80 -31.08 -5.17
CA ASP A 101 -10.35 -31.03 -3.79
C ASP A 101 -9.88 -29.62 -3.39
N ARG A 102 -9.51 -29.47 -2.11
CA ARG A 102 -8.83 -28.26 -1.63
C ARG A 102 -7.36 -28.31 -2.00
N LEU A 103 -6.70 -27.15 -1.96
CA LEU A 103 -5.24 -27.08 -2.04
C LEU A 103 -4.60 -27.89 -0.90
N HIS A 104 -3.70 -28.78 -1.28
CA HIS A 104 -2.88 -29.57 -0.39
C HIS A 104 -1.47 -29.00 -0.30
N TYR A 105 -0.78 -29.34 0.80
CA TYR A 105 0.56 -28.83 1.10
C TYR A 105 1.44 -29.96 1.62
N ASP A 106 2.69 -29.98 1.17
CA ASP A 106 3.74 -30.86 1.72
C ASP A 106 5.05 -30.09 1.84
N TRP A 107 5.55 -29.98 3.07
CA TRP A 107 6.78 -29.26 3.37
C TRP A 107 7.96 -30.22 3.35
N PHE A 108 8.98 -29.91 2.57
CA PHE A 108 10.16 -30.75 2.41
C PHE A 108 11.45 -29.99 2.71
N GLY A 109 12.53 -30.75 2.87
CA GLY A 109 13.85 -30.22 3.18
C GLY A 109 14.10 -30.03 4.69
N PRO A 110 15.33 -29.62 5.05
CA PRO A 110 15.78 -29.54 6.43
C PRO A 110 15.25 -28.29 7.14
N TRP A 111 13.95 -28.27 7.43
CA TRP A 111 13.29 -27.15 8.11
C TRP A 111 13.84 -26.84 9.51
N GLU A 112 14.50 -27.78 10.16
CA GLU A 112 15.25 -27.60 11.41
C GLU A 112 16.36 -26.54 11.29
N ASN A 113 16.83 -26.26 10.08
CA ASN A 113 17.81 -25.20 9.83
C ASN A 113 17.20 -23.81 9.77
N VAL A 114 15.88 -23.70 9.75
CA VAL A 114 15.12 -22.45 9.54
C VAL A 114 14.23 -22.16 10.75
N ILE A 115 13.43 -23.14 11.17
CA ILE A 115 12.42 -22.97 12.22
C ILE A 115 13.08 -22.63 13.55
N GLY A 116 12.56 -21.61 14.23
CA GLY A 116 13.03 -21.17 15.54
C GLY A 116 14.35 -20.38 15.52
N LYS A 117 14.98 -20.21 14.35
CA LYS A 117 16.17 -19.35 14.21
C LYS A 117 15.75 -17.93 13.86
N PHE A 118 15.61 -17.07 14.85
CA PHE A 118 15.32 -15.66 14.62
C PHE A 118 16.25 -14.76 15.41
N VAL A 119 16.40 -13.54 14.93
CA VAL A 119 17.19 -12.48 15.55
C VAL A 119 16.31 -11.27 15.79
N GLU A 120 16.52 -10.60 16.92
CA GLU A 120 15.93 -9.30 17.15
C GLU A 120 16.70 -8.24 16.37
N LYS A 121 15.99 -7.44 15.58
CA LYS A 121 16.52 -6.29 14.88
C LYS A 121 15.82 -5.04 15.34
N SER A 122 16.57 -3.95 15.40
CA SER A 122 16.01 -2.62 15.65
C SER A 122 15.74 -1.93 14.33
N SER A 123 14.52 -1.42 14.16
CA SER A 123 14.15 -0.53 13.06
C SER A 123 14.88 0.80 13.21
N ALA A 124 15.04 1.55 12.10
CA ALA A 124 15.53 2.93 12.10
C ALA A 124 14.72 3.86 13.04
N LYS A 125 13.49 3.48 13.39
CA LYS A 125 12.60 4.19 14.33
C LYS A 125 12.73 3.71 15.79
N GLY A 126 13.73 2.88 16.12
CA GLY A 126 13.99 2.39 17.48
C GLY A 126 13.13 1.21 17.95
N ASN A 127 12.13 0.80 17.18
CA ASN A 127 11.30 -0.36 17.52
C ASN A 127 12.03 -1.67 17.24
N THR A 128 12.00 -2.61 18.17
CA THR A 128 12.51 -3.96 17.97
C THR A 128 11.49 -4.82 17.23
N TYR A 129 11.97 -5.67 16.32
CA TYR A 129 11.17 -6.65 15.60
C TYR A 129 11.96 -7.93 15.37
N ILE A 130 11.24 -9.04 15.22
CA ILE A 130 11.83 -10.35 14.96
C ILE A 130 12.06 -10.50 13.46
N ALA A 131 13.29 -10.88 13.08
CA ALA A 131 13.69 -11.13 11.71
C ALA A 131 14.29 -12.55 11.55
N PRO A 132 14.29 -13.12 10.33
CA PRO A 132 14.94 -14.40 10.07
C PRO A 132 16.40 -14.38 10.52
N GLY A 133 16.79 -15.38 11.32
CA GLY A 133 18.14 -15.54 11.87
C GLY A 133 18.98 -16.58 11.12
N TRP A 134 18.46 -17.13 10.03
CA TRP A 134 19.16 -18.06 9.14
C TRP A 134 19.71 -17.37 7.90
N SER A 135 20.63 -18.04 7.22
CA SER A 135 21.24 -17.59 5.96
C SER A 135 20.61 -18.27 4.75
N LEU A 136 20.92 -17.78 3.54
CA LEU A 136 20.46 -18.43 2.30
C LEU A 136 20.97 -19.87 2.16
N ALA A 137 22.11 -20.20 2.76
CA ALA A 137 22.66 -21.57 2.75
C ALA A 137 21.79 -22.52 3.58
N ASP A 138 21.19 -22.04 4.67
CA ASP A 138 20.28 -22.82 5.50
C ASP A 138 18.94 -23.11 4.80
N GLU A 139 18.57 -22.31 3.80
CA GLU A 139 17.35 -22.48 2.99
C GLU A 139 17.52 -23.52 1.87
N LYS A 140 18.72 -24.09 1.72
CA LYS A 140 19.02 -25.05 0.67
C LYS A 140 18.09 -26.26 0.77
N ASP A 141 17.44 -26.59 -0.33
CA ASP A 141 16.49 -27.70 -0.48
C ASP A 141 15.25 -27.62 0.44
N VAL A 142 15.03 -26.49 1.12
CA VAL A 142 13.84 -26.22 1.94
C VAL A 142 12.73 -25.67 1.05
N GLY A 143 11.55 -26.24 1.13
CA GLY A 143 10.42 -25.79 0.31
C GLY A 143 9.08 -26.36 0.70
N VAL A 144 8.08 -26.01 -0.11
CA VAL A 144 6.70 -26.52 -0.02
C VAL A 144 6.23 -26.94 -1.41
N ARG A 145 5.51 -28.05 -1.48
CA ARG A 145 4.73 -28.48 -2.62
C ARG A 145 3.28 -28.09 -2.38
N VAL A 146 2.65 -27.49 -3.38
CA VAL A 146 1.24 -27.09 -3.35
C VAL A 146 0.54 -27.67 -4.56
N TRP A 147 -0.56 -28.38 -4.35
CA TRP A 147 -1.30 -28.98 -5.47
C TRP A 147 -2.80 -29.06 -5.22
N ALA A 148 -3.55 -29.16 -6.32
CA ALA A 148 -4.96 -29.53 -6.34
C ALA A 148 -5.28 -30.20 -7.68
N THR A 149 -6.37 -30.96 -7.73
CA THR A 149 -6.82 -31.64 -8.95
C THR A 149 -7.95 -30.85 -9.58
N LEU A 150 -7.78 -30.46 -10.85
CA LEU A 150 -8.82 -29.74 -11.59
C LEU A 150 -9.91 -30.71 -12.10
N ARG A 151 -11.15 -30.24 -12.19
CA ARG A 151 -12.28 -30.99 -12.75
C ARG A 151 -11.99 -31.34 -14.19
N GLY A 152 -12.07 -32.64 -14.50
CA GLY A 152 -11.76 -33.16 -15.82
C GLY A 152 -10.30 -33.57 -16.01
N GLU A 153 -9.45 -33.43 -14.99
CA GLU A 153 -8.09 -33.93 -14.98
C GLU A 153 -7.95 -35.12 -14.02
N ASP A 154 -7.19 -36.14 -14.42
CA ASP A 154 -6.91 -37.32 -13.58
C ASP A 154 -5.67 -37.13 -12.69
N ALA A 155 -4.82 -36.17 -13.02
CA ALA A 155 -3.57 -35.89 -12.32
C ALA A 155 -3.61 -34.50 -11.65
N PRO A 156 -3.05 -34.34 -10.45
CA PRO A 156 -3.02 -33.05 -9.78
C PRO A 156 -2.06 -32.08 -10.47
N ARG A 157 -2.41 -30.79 -10.45
CA ARG A 157 -1.51 -29.71 -10.83
C ARG A 157 -0.65 -29.34 -9.63
N GLU A 158 0.65 -29.57 -9.72
CA GLU A 158 1.60 -29.29 -8.65
C GLU A 158 2.43 -28.03 -8.92
N LEU A 159 2.74 -27.30 -7.85
CA LEU A 159 3.74 -26.26 -7.81
C LEU A 159 4.71 -26.54 -6.67
N VAL A 160 5.99 -26.65 -7.00
CA VAL A 160 7.09 -26.73 -6.03
C VAL A 160 7.66 -25.33 -5.84
N LEU A 161 7.75 -24.89 -4.58
CA LEU A 161 8.29 -23.58 -4.22
C LEU A 161 9.36 -23.74 -3.15
N TYR A 162 10.59 -23.33 -3.47
CA TYR A 162 11.68 -23.28 -2.51
C TYR A 162 11.62 -22.00 -1.67
N LEU A 163 12.04 -22.08 -0.42
CA LEU A 163 12.11 -20.93 0.49
C LEU A 163 13.03 -19.82 -0.07
N SER A 164 14.12 -20.21 -0.73
CA SER A 164 15.05 -19.31 -1.41
C SER A 164 14.44 -18.53 -2.57
N GLN A 165 13.32 -18.99 -3.15
CA GLN A 165 12.57 -18.29 -4.20
C GLN A 165 11.59 -17.24 -3.64
N ALA A 166 11.41 -17.20 -2.32
CA ALA A 166 10.62 -16.17 -1.63
C ALA A 166 11.48 -14.92 -1.38
N GLN A 167 11.75 -14.15 -2.43
CA GLN A 167 12.64 -12.97 -2.36
C GLN A 167 12.08 -11.84 -1.50
N VAL A 168 10.76 -11.62 -1.53
CA VAL A 168 10.10 -10.54 -0.79
C VAL A 168 9.52 -11.08 0.51
N ARG A 169 10.00 -10.58 1.66
CA ARG A 169 9.66 -11.06 3.01
C ARG A 169 9.26 -9.92 3.96
N ASN A 170 8.24 -9.17 3.58
CA ASN A 170 7.83 -7.93 4.27
C ASN A 170 7.08 -8.13 5.60
N SER A 171 6.90 -9.38 6.04
CA SER A 171 6.24 -9.71 7.30
C SER A 171 7.23 -10.29 8.30
N THR A 172 7.14 -9.86 9.57
CA THR A 172 7.89 -10.48 10.68
C THR A 172 7.54 -11.96 10.86
N LEU A 173 6.37 -12.38 10.37
CA LEU A 173 5.95 -13.79 10.35
C LEU A 173 6.85 -14.66 9.48
N TRP A 174 7.63 -14.10 8.56
CA TRP A 174 8.65 -14.89 7.86
C TRP A 174 9.71 -15.43 8.80
N ALA A 175 9.92 -14.83 9.98
CA ALA A 175 10.84 -15.32 11.00
C ALA A 175 10.19 -16.32 11.96
N SER A 176 8.98 -16.01 12.43
CA SER A 176 8.29 -16.80 13.45
C SER A 176 7.51 -18.00 12.88
N ASP A 177 6.94 -17.86 11.69
CA ASP A 177 6.17 -18.90 11.01
C ASP A 177 6.46 -18.97 9.49
N PRO A 178 7.69 -19.35 9.11
CA PRO A 178 8.11 -19.40 7.71
C PRO A 178 7.36 -20.46 6.88
N ARG A 179 6.87 -21.54 7.52
CA ARG A 179 6.11 -22.59 6.83
C ARG A 179 4.78 -22.07 6.32
N GLN A 180 4.05 -21.35 7.17
CA GLN A 180 2.77 -20.76 6.79
C GLN A 180 2.95 -19.68 5.73
N GLN A 181 3.96 -18.80 5.88
CA GLN A 181 4.24 -17.76 4.88
C GLN A 181 4.60 -18.35 3.51
N LEU A 182 5.40 -19.41 3.47
CA LEU A 182 5.77 -20.07 2.22
C LEU A 182 4.56 -20.76 1.57
N ALA A 183 3.70 -21.41 2.37
CA ALA A 183 2.46 -22.00 1.87
C ALA A 183 1.53 -20.94 1.28
N TYR A 184 1.35 -19.80 1.96
CA TYR A 184 0.59 -18.66 1.44
C TYR A 184 1.13 -18.12 0.12
N LEU A 185 2.46 -17.98 -0.01
CA LEU A 185 3.08 -17.62 -1.29
C LEU A 185 2.82 -18.68 -2.36
N GLY A 186 2.92 -19.96 -2.00
CA GLY A 186 2.63 -21.10 -2.86
C GLY A 186 1.22 -21.07 -3.44
N VAL A 187 0.19 -20.88 -2.61
CA VAL A 187 -1.22 -20.76 -3.07
C VAL A 187 -1.37 -19.66 -4.09
N LYS A 188 -0.82 -18.48 -3.83
CA LYS A 188 -0.98 -17.34 -4.73
C LYS A 188 -0.30 -17.56 -6.07
N ARG A 189 0.90 -18.16 -6.06
CA ARG A 189 1.61 -18.53 -7.31
C ARG A 189 0.89 -19.64 -8.07
N TRP A 190 0.39 -20.65 -7.36
CA TRP A 190 -0.39 -21.74 -7.95
C TRP A 190 -1.68 -21.21 -8.60
N ALA A 191 -2.41 -20.34 -7.88
CA ALA A 191 -3.64 -19.73 -8.37
C ALA A 191 -3.40 -18.85 -9.59
N ARG A 192 -2.30 -18.08 -9.63
CA ARG A 192 -1.93 -17.29 -10.82
C ARG A 192 -1.63 -18.15 -12.04
N LEU A 193 -1.07 -19.34 -11.84
CA LEU A 193 -0.69 -20.23 -12.93
C LEU A 193 -1.90 -21.04 -13.45
N TYR A 194 -2.73 -21.56 -12.55
CA TYR A 194 -3.76 -22.54 -12.89
C TYR A 194 -5.21 -22.03 -12.74
N CYS A 195 -5.43 -20.91 -12.05
CA CYS A 195 -6.74 -20.28 -11.90
C CYS A 195 -6.68 -18.73 -12.08
N PRO A 196 -6.04 -18.23 -13.16
CA PRO A 196 -5.90 -16.78 -13.37
C PRO A 196 -7.24 -16.06 -13.55
N ASP A 197 -8.23 -16.75 -14.10
CA ASP A 197 -9.62 -16.32 -14.30
C ASP A 197 -10.38 -16.10 -12.98
N VAL A 198 -9.99 -16.82 -11.92
CA VAL A 198 -10.59 -16.69 -10.60
C VAL A 198 -10.02 -15.48 -9.83
N ILE A 199 -8.72 -15.21 -10.00
CA ILE A 199 -8.03 -14.12 -9.30
C ILE A 199 -8.06 -12.79 -10.07
N LEU A 200 -8.25 -12.81 -11.40
CA LEU A 200 -8.42 -11.63 -12.26
C LEU A 200 -7.39 -10.51 -12.05
N GLY A 201 -6.12 -10.87 -11.81
CA GLY A 201 -5.04 -9.91 -11.67
C GLY A 201 -5.01 -9.14 -10.34
N VAL A 202 -5.71 -9.63 -9.32
CA VAL A 202 -5.63 -9.07 -7.97
C VAL A 202 -4.20 -9.19 -7.39
N TYR A 203 -3.67 -8.09 -6.89
CA TYR A 203 -2.37 -8.04 -6.23
C TYR A 203 -2.43 -8.57 -4.81
N SER A 204 -1.43 -9.37 -4.43
CA SER A 204 -1.27 -9.77 -3.03
C SER A 204 -0.37 -8.80 -2.27
N TYR A 205 -0.52 -8.77 -0.95
CA TYR A 205 0.25 -7.87 -0.07
C TYR A 205 1.74 -7.76 -0.36
N ASP A 206 2.36 -8.92 -0.48
CA ASP A 206 3.78 -9.15 -0.68
C ASP A 206 4.27 -8.73 -2.06
N GLU A 207 3.39 -8.64 -3.06
CA GLU A 207 3.76 -8.19 -4.41
C GLU A 207 3.80 -6.67 -4.54
N LEU A 208 3.10 -5.98 -3.63
CA LEU A 208 3.05 -4.53 -3.61
C LEU A 208 4.22 -3.91 -2.81
N GLY A 209 5.05 -4.75 -2.20
CA GLY A 209 6.27 -4.31 -1.52
C GLY A 209 7.25 -3.66 -2.50
N THR A 210 7.97 -2.63 -2.03
CA THR A 210 9.06 -2.01 -2.79
C THR A 210 10.13 -3.07 -3.11
N LEU A 211 10.23 -3.45 -4.38
CA LEU A 211 11.51 -3.83 -4.94
C LEU A 211 12.36 -2.56 -4.89
N GLU A 212 13.43 -2.54 -4.11
CA GLU A 212 14.48 -1.57 -4.39
C GLU A 212 14.93 -1.84 -5.83
N GLU A 213 14.72 -0.87 -6.72
CA GLU A 213 15.14 -0.98 -8.11
C GLU A 213 16.63 -1.32 -8.10
N LYS A 214 16.94 -2.55 -8.51
CA LYS A 214 18.34 -2.96 -8.66
C LYS A 214 18.86 -2.23 -9.88
N ASP A 215 19.69 -1.22 -9.65
CA ASP A 215 20.43 -0.57 -10.73
C ASP A 215 21.23 -1.66 -11.47
N VAL A 216 20.76 -1.99 -12.68
CA VAL A 216 21.37 -2.96 -13.59
C VAL A 216 22.34 -2.27 -14.56
N THR A 217 22.66 -0.99 -14.34
CA THR A 217 23.73 -0.31 -15.06
C THR A 217 25.05 -1.03 -14.75
N PRO A 218 25.74 -1.59 -15.75
CA PRO A 218 27.04 -2.21 -15.51
C PRO A 218 27.99 -1.17 -14.91
N PRO A 219 28.74 -1.46 -13.84
CA PRO A 219 29.62 -0.48 -13.23
C PRO A 219 30.64 -0.01 -14.27
N ALA A 220 30.66 1.29 -14.53
CA ALA A 220 31.70 1.91 -15.32
C ALA A 220 33.07 1.53 -14.73
N ARG A 221 33.98 1.11 -15.61
CA ARG A 221 35.30 0.57 -15.29
C ARG A 221 35.97 1.32 -14.14
N VAL A 222 36.20 0.60 -13.04
CA VAL A 222 37.00 1.08 -11.91
C VAL A 222 38.39 1.40 -12.44
N SER A 223 38.81 2.66 -12.38
CA SER A 223 40.17 3.04 -12.71
C SER A 223 41.11 2.61 -11.58
N VAL A 224 42.29 2.09 -11.94
CA VAL A 224 43.30 1.51 -11.04
C VAL A 224 43.79 2.50 -9.95
N ALA A 225 43.46 3.79 -10.08
CA ALA A 225 43.85 4.85 -9.15
C ALA A 225 43.09 4.85 -7.80
N GLN A 226 41.94 4.15 -7.67
CA GLN A 226 41.13 4.18 -6.45
C GLN A 226 41.48 3.08 -5.42
N LEU A 227 42.45 2.21 -5.70
CA LEU A 227 42.89 1.13 -4.79
C LEU A 227 44.04 1.52 -3.85
N ALA A 228 44.52 2.78 -3.87
CA ALA A 228 45.75 3.19 -3.18
C ALA A 228 45.57 4.16 -1.98
N ALA A 229 44.35 4.42 -1.51
CA ALA A 229 44.15 5.37 -0.40
C ALA A 229 43.16 4.86 0.65
N THR A 230 43.62 3.96 1.51
CA THR A 230 43.02 3.72 2.83
C THR A 230 44.12 3.70 3.89
N SER A 231 44.18 4.75 4.71
CA SER A 231 44.87 4.70 6.01
C SER A 231 44.42 5.83 6.96
N ALA A 232 43.64 5.42 7.98
CA ALA A 232 43.67 5.89 9.37
C ALA A 232 42.93 7.21 9.76
N PRO A 233 42.67 7.48 11.08
CA PRO A 233 41.30 7.49 11.66
C PRO A 233 40.89 8.77 12.46
N GLN A 234 39.57 8.95 12.68
CA GLN A 234 38.75 9.59 13.76
C GLN A 234 39.38 10.70 14.65
N PRO A 235 38.66 11.77 15.13
CA PRO A 235 37.34 11.67 15.80
C PRO A 235 36.42 12.92 15.69
N ASP A 236 35.14 12.80 16.12
CA ASP A 236 34.39 13.98 16.57
C ASP A 236 33.74 13.74 17.94
N ALA A 237 33.81 14.78 18.76
CA ALA A 237 33.50 14.84 20.16
C ALA A 237 32.02 15.23 20.37
N SER A 238 31.37 14.43 21.23
CA SER A 238 30.53 14.84 22.36
C SER A 238 29.69 16.12 22.24
N LEU A 239 28.38 15.97 22.43
CA LEU A 239 27.64 16.63 23.54
C LEU A 239 26.35 15.86 23.82
N LYS A 240 25.93 15.91 25.08
CA LYS A 240 25.22 14.87 25.85
C LYS A 240 23.98 15.49 26.52
N ILE A 241 22.89 14.70 26.58
CA ILE A 241 21.93 14.53 27.72
C ILE A 241 20.76 15.55 27.84
N PRO A 242 19.55 15.20 28.40
CA PRO A 242 19.09 13.93 29.04
C PRO A 242 17.76 13.32 28.51
N THR A 243 17.56 12.05 28.85
CA THR A 243 16.26 11.38 29.09
C THR A 243 16.16 11.02 30.58
N PRO A 244 14.96 10.81 31.15
CA PRO A 244 14.66 9.48 31.75
C PRO A 244 13.25 8.99 31.34
N GLU A 245 13.08 7.73 30.87
CA GLU A 245 12.73 6.49 31.62
C GLU A 245 11.29 6.49 32.18
N LYS A 246 10.43 5.44 32.17
CA LYS A 246 10.55 3.98 31.94
C LYS A 246 9.14 3.30 31.91
N SER A 247 9.04 2.19 31.18
CA SER A 247 8.31 0.90 31.43
C SER A 247 6.79 0.77 31.73
N VAL A 248 6.06 0.24 30.74
CA VAL A 248 5.21 -0.99 30.63
C VAL A 248 4.32 -1.52 31.79
N SER A 249 3.02 -1.68 31.44
CA SER A 249 1.95 -2.64 31.83
C SER A 249 1.16 -2.53 33.14
N GLU A 250 -0.16 -2.22 33.02
CA GLU A 250 -1.25 -2.97 33.68
C GLU A 250 -2.64 -2.64 33.05
N VAL A 251 -3.57 -3.61 33.10
CA VAL A 251 -4.93 -3.60 32.52
C VAL A 251 -5.93 -2.86 33.42
N ALA A 252 -6.71 -1.90 32.88
CA ALA A 252 -8.00 -1.41 33.40
C ALA A 252 -8.69 -0.46 32.36
N PRO A 253 -10.02 -0.21 32.42
CA PRO A 253 -10.85 0.14 31.27
C PRO A 253 -10.73 1.61 30.83
N GLU A 254 -11.01 1.84 29.55
CA GLU A 254 -10.89 3.14 28.87
C GLU A 254 -11.90 4.18 29.42
N PRO A 255 -11.45 5.39 29.84
CA PRO A 255 -12.33 6.52 30.18
C PRO A 255 -12.91 7.18 28.92
N PRO A 256 -14.02 7.95 29.03
CA PRO A 256 -14.80 8.40 27.87
C PRO A 256 -14.05 9.43 27.02
N ALA A 257 -14.36 9.43 25.72
CA ALA A 257 -13.76 10.27 24.69
C ALA A 257 -13.75 11.78 25.04
N PRO A 258 -12.67 12.52 24.71
CA PRO A 258 -12.68 13.98 24.79
C PRO A 258 -13.60 14.57 23.71
N SER A 259 -14.55 15.40 24.13
CA SER A 259 -15.47 16.15 23.29
C SER A 259 -14.79 17.41 22.74
N THR A 260 -14.01 17.27 21.67
CA THR A 260 -13.70 18.43 20.83
C THR A 260 -14.94 18.69 19.95
N PRO A 261 -15.57 19.88 20.01
CA PRO A 261 -16.76 20.19 19.22
C PRO A 261 -16.51 19.92 17.72
N GLU A 262 -17.44 19.26 17.03
CA GLU A 262 -17.35 19.01 15.58
C GLU A 262 -17.15 20.31 14.77
N SER A 263 -17.61 21.45 15.31
CA SER A 263 -17.37 22.78 14.74
C SER A 263 -15.89 23.11 14.64
N ASP A 264 -15.09 22.79 15.66
CA ASP A 264 -13.68 23.17 15.74
C ASP A 264 -12.83 22.35 14.78
N VAL A 265 -13.20 21.08 14.58
CA VAL A 265 -12.59 20.19 13.58
C VAL A 265 -12.91 20.65 12.16
N GLN A 266 -14.14 21.14 11.92
CA GLN A 266 -14.52 21.65 10.62
C GLN A 266 -13.79 22.95 10.29
N HIS A 267 -13.64 23.86 11.26
CA HIS A 267 -12.83 25.06 11.10
C HIS A 267 -11.38 24.73 10.71
N LEU A 268 -10.74 23.72 11.33
CA LEU A 268 -9.40 23.30 10.95
C LEU A 268 -9.33 22.72 9.52
N ARG A 269 -10.36 22.02 9.05
CA ARG A 269 -10.41 21.54 7.66
C ARG A 269 -10.52 22.70 6.68
N ASP A 270 -11.38 23.66 6.98
CA ASP A 270 -11.60 24.84 6.14
C ASP A 270 -10.35 25.73 6.12
N ASP A 271 -9.67 25.90 7.25
CA ASP A 271 -8.41 26.64 7.36
C ASP A 271 -7.30 25.99 6.52
N ILE A 272 -7.18 24.65 6.55
CA ILE A 272 -6.23 23.93 5.69
C ILE A 272 -6.55 24.16 4.21
N GLN A 273 -7.83 24.08 3.83
CA GLN A 273 -8.23 24.25 2.44
C GLN A 273 -8.00 25.69 1.94
N ASN A 274 -8.26 26.67 2.79
CA ASN A 274 -8.17 28.09 2.47
C ASN A 274 -6.75 28.67 2.63
N ALA A 275 -5.82 27.92 3.21
CA ALA A 275 -4.42 28.32 3.30
C ALA A 275 -3.88 28.69 1.91
N SER A 276 -3.31 29.89 1.80
CA SER A 276 -2.89 30.50 0.54
C SER A 276 -1.37 30.56 0.39
N THR A 277 -0.64 30.41 1.50
CA THR A 277 0.83 30.42 1.51
C THR A 277 1.42 29.15 2.14
N PRO A 278 2.64 28.73 1.73
CA PRO A 278 3.33 27.62 2.40
C PRO A 278 3.57 27.88 3.90
N GLY A 279 3.73 29.15 4.28
CA GLY A 279 3.88 29.57 5.67
C GLY A 279 2.63 29.29 6.51
N GLU A 280 1.45 29.65 5.99
CA GLU A 280 0.16 29.37 6.63
C GLU A 280 -0.08 27.87 6.82
N ALA A 281 0.12 27.06 5.77
CA ALA A 281 -0.06 25.61 5.84
C ALA A 281 0.92 24.96 6.85
N LYS A 282 2.16 25.46 6.95
CA LYS A 282 3.12 25.02 7.95
C LYS A 282 2.70 25.39 9.37
N GLN A 283 2.16 26.58 9.56
CA GLN A 283 1.69 27.03 10.87
C GLN A 283 0.47 26.22 11.33
N LEU A 284 -0.48 25.95 10.44
CA LEU A 284 -1.63 25.09 10.71
C LEU A 284 -1.21 23.68 11.12
N ARG A 285 -0.18 23.12 10.48
CA ARG A 285 0.38 21.82 10.88
C ARG A 285 0.90 21.84 12.32
N ILE A 286 1.59 22.91 12.73
CA ILE A 286 2.08 23.08 14.11
C ILE A 286 0.91 23.14 15.09
N THR A 287 -0.12 23.94 14.78
CA THR A 287 -1.34 24.04 15.60
C THR A 287 -2.05 22.68 15.75
N ILE A 288 -2.11 21.89 14.67
CA ILE A 288 -2.69 20.53 14.71
C ILE A 288 -1.84 19.58 15.58
N GLU A 289 -0.51 19.73 15.57
CA GLU A 289 0.42 18.97 16.43
C GLU A 289 0.27 19.32 17.91
N GLU A 290 0.03 20.58 18.24
CA GLU A 290 -0.25 21.05 19.61
C GLU A 290 -1.60 20.53 20.15
N GLN A 291 -2.58 20.34 19.27
CA GLN A 291 -3.92 19.85 19.61
C GLN A 291 -4.07 18.32 19.52
N LYS A 292 -2.97 17.58 19.38
CA LYS A 292 -2.97 16.12 19.19
C LYS A 292 -3.79 15.37 20.23
N ASP A 293 -3.66 15.73 21.51
CA ASP A 293 -4.32 15.04 22.61
C ASP A 293 -5.84 15.32 22.66
N ALA A 294 -6.27 16.50 22.18
CA ALA A 294 -7.68 16.88 22.10
C ALA A 294 -8.38 16.29 20.86
N LEU A 295 -7.68 16.19 19.73
CA LEU A 295 -8.21 15.68 18.47
C LEU A 295 -8.35 14.16 18.46
N GLY A 296 -7.56 13.45 19.25
CA GLY A 296 -7.44 11.99 19.17
C GLY A 296 -6.69 11.54 17.90
N ILE A 297 -6.19 10.31 17.92
CA ILE A 297 -5.23 9.79 16.93
C ILE A 297 -5.78 9.88 15.49
N THR A 298 -7.07 9.58 15.30
CA THR A 298 -7.71 9.50 13.99
C THR A 298 -7.83 10.88 13.32
N LEU A 299 -8.41 11.87 14.01
CA LEU A 299 -8.59 13.23 13.47
C LEU A 299 -7.24 13.95 13.34
N PHE A 300 -6.35 13.78 14.32
CA PHE A 300 -4.99 14.30 14.24
C PHE A 300 -4.27 13.80 12.96
N THR A 301 -4.37 12.50 12.67
CA THR A 301 -3.71 11.92 11.49
C THR A 301 -4.32 12.44 10.19
N GLU A 302 -5.66 12.57 10.12
CA GLU A 302 -6.36 13.14 8.97
C GLU A 302 -5.91 14.60 8.71
N LEU A 303 -6.04 15.47 9.71
CA LEU A 303 -5.76 16.90 9.59
C LEU A 303 -4.28 17.15 9.30
N LYS A 304 -3.37 16.43 9.95
CA LYS A 304 -1.93 16.52 9.68
C LYS A 304 -1.61 16.14 8.24
N ASN A 305 -2.18 15.05 7.72
CA ASN A 305 -1.93 14.63 6.35
C ASN A 305 -2.45 15.66 5.33
N LYS A 306 -3.64 16.23 5.58
CA LYS A 306 -4.20 17.30 4.74
C LYS A 306 -3.33 18.56 4.77
N ALA A 307 -2.87 18.98 5.95
CA ALA A 307 -1.97 20.13 6.09
C ALA A 307 -0.64 19.92 5.36
N VAL A 308 -0.06 18.71 5.45
CA VAL A 308 1.17 18.35 4.72
C VAL A 308 0.94 18.37 3.20
N GLN A 309 -0.15 17.80 2.72
CA GLN A 309 -0.49 17.81 1.30
C GLN A 309 -0.66 19.25 0.77
N ARG A 310 -1.40 20.10 1.51
CA ARG A 310 -1.57 21.51 1.15
C ARG A 310 -0.26 22.27 1.13
N TYR A 311 0.62 22.04 2.12
CA TYR A 311 1.95 22.63 2.14
C TYR A 311 2.76 22.29 0.88
N HIS A 312 2.80 21.02 0.48
CA HIS A 312 3.53 20.60 -0.71
C HIS A 312 2.96 21.21 -1.99
N GLN A 313 1.63 21.31 -2.09
CA GLN A 313 0.94 21.98 -3.20
C GLN A 313 1.35 23.46 -3.30
N LEU A 314 1.21 24.22 -2.21
CA LEU A 314 1.54 25.64 -2.19
C LEU A 314 3.03 25.89 -2.41
N ASN A 315 3.90 25.01 -1.89
CA ASN A 315 5.34 25.14 -2.09
C ASN A 315 5.74 24.85 -3.54
N ALA A 316 5.09 23.89 -4.20
CA ALA A 316 5.29 23.65 -5.63
C ALA A 316 4.81 24.86 -6.46
N MET A 317 3.62 25.41 -6.17
CA MET A 317 3.09 26.59 -6.84
C MET A 317 4.00 27.81 -6.66
N ALA A 318 4.48 28.07 -5.44
CA ALA A 318 5.41 29.16 -5.15
C ALA A 318 6.73 28.98 -5.91
N SER A 319 7.30 27.78 -5.89
CA SER A 319 8.53 27.48 -6.63
C SER A 319 8.36 27.65 -8.13
N ILE A 320 7.22 27.28 -8.69
CA ILE A 320 6.91 27.44 -10.11
C ILE A 320 6.74 28.93 -10.44
N SER A 321 5.96 29.68 -9.66
CA SER A 321 5.76 31.13 -9.84
C SER A 321 7.08 31.88 -9.81
N THR A 322 7.94 31.61 -8.82
CA THR A 322 9.26 32.25 -8.73
C THR A 322 10.15 31.93 -9.93
N GLN A 323 10.08 30.70 -10.47
CA GLN A 323 10.83 30.35 -11.68
C GLN A 323 10.25 31.00 -12.93
N PHE A 324 8.93 31.16 -13.04
CA PHE A 324 8.29 31.95 -14.10
C PHE A 324 8.68 33.43 -14.02
N GLU A 325 8.64 34.04 -12.84
CA GLU A 325 8.99 35.45 -12.63
C GLU A 325 10.47 35.77 -12.91
N SER A 326 11.35 34.78 -12.72
CA SER A 326 12.79 34.92 -12.98
C SER A 326 13.20 34.52 -14.40
N LEU A 327 12.24 34.10 -15.23
CA LEU A 327 12.47 33.72 -16.62
C LEU A 327 12.41 34.95 -17.53
N SER A 328 13.44 35.14 -18.35
CA SER A 328 13.52 36.19 -19.37
C SER A 328 14.31 35.67 -20.57
N PRO A 329 13.90 35.96 -21.81
CA PRO A 329 14.56 35.47 -23.02
C PRO A 329 15.92 36.12 -23.26
N ASP A 330 16.21 37.26 -22.61
CA ASP A 330 17.46 38.01 -22.75
C ASP A 330 18.61 37.48 -21.88
N LEU A 331 18.37 36.41 -21.12
CA LEU A 331 19.37 35.79 -20.24
C LEU A 331 20.26 34.82 -21.03
N GLU A 332 21.57 34.82 -20.76
CA GLU A 332 22.52 33.88 -21.39
C GLU A 332 22.14 32.39 -21.17
N ASP A 333 21.50 32.08 -20.03
CA ASP A 333 21.06 30.72 -19.66
C ASP A 333 19.54 30.49 -19.86
N ALA A 334 18.86 31.31 -20.67
CA ALA A 334 17.40 31.30 -20.82
C ALA A 334 16.84 29.92 -21.17
N THR A 335 17.45 29.20 -22.13
CA THR A 335 17.02 27.85 -22.53
C THR A 335 17.19 26.83 -21.41
N ALA A 336 18.28 26.89 -20.64
CA ALA A 336 18.52 25.98 -19.52
C ALA A 336 17.51 26.21 -18.37
N LYS A 337 17.22 27.48 -18.06
CA LYS A 337 16.20 27.85 -17.06
C LYS A 337 14.79 27.42 -17.49
N PHE A 338 14.45 27.56 -18.77
CA PHE A 338 13.18 27.09 -19.32
C PHE A 338 13.04 25.55 -19.21
N GLN A 339 14.10 24.79 -19.50
CA GLN A 339 14.09 23.33 -19.33
C GLN A 339 13.95 22.92 -17.86
N GLN A 340 14.60 23.64 -16.93
CA GLN A 340 14.45 23.42 -15.49
C GLN A 340 13.00 23.66 -15.04
N LEU A 341 12.37 24.74 -15.50
CA LEU A 341 10.97 25.05 -15.22
C LEU A 341 10.02 23.99 -15.81
N SER A 342 10.25 23.55 -17.06
CA SER A 342 9.46 22.47 -17.67
C SER A 342 9.55 21.17 -16.87
N THR A 343 10.75 20.82 -16.42
CA THR A 343 10.98 19.63 -15.57
C THR A 343 10.31 19.80 -14.20
N LEU A 344 10.36 21.01 -13.63
CA LEU A 344 9.70 21.36 -12.38
C LEU A 344 8.17 21.23 -12.46
N VAL A 345 7.55 21.71 -13.53
CA VAL A 345 6.10 21.58 -13.73
C VAL A 345 5.73 20.12 -13.92
N GLN A 346 6.46 19.38 -14.77
CA GLN A 346 6.21 17.96 -15.02
C GLN A 346 6.31 17.11 -13.75
N ARG A 347 7.35 17.29 -12.92
CA ARG A 347 7.48 16.54 -11.65
C ARG A 347 6.40 16.91 -10.62
N SER A 348 5.84 18.12 -10.72
CA SER A 348 4.84 18.63 -9.79
C SER A 348 3.41 18.14 -10.12
N GLN A 349 3.21 17.41 -11.23
CA GLN A 349 1.92 16.87 -11.65
C GLN A 349 1.19 16.05 -10.57
N ARG A 350 1.95 15.31 -9.75
CA ARG A 350 1.37 14.46 -8.68
C ARG A 350 0.90 15.24 -7.45
N VAL A 351 1.32 16.49 -7.33
CA VAL A 351 1.12 17.33 -6.13
C VAL A 351 0.18 18.50 -6.41
N LEU A 352 0.15 19.00 -7.66
CA LEU A 352 -0.75 20.05 -8.10
C LEU A 352 -2.15 19.50 -8.39
N ASP A 353 -3.16 20.36 -8.21
CA ASP A 353 -4.49 20.08 -8.70
C ASP A 353 -4.50 20.06 -10.24
N PRO A 354 -5.35 19.24 -10.89
CA PRO A 354 -5.37 19.11 -12.35
C PRO A 354 -5.53 20.45 -13.09
N GLN A 355 -6.33 21.37 -12.55
CA GLN A 355 -6.55 22.69 -13.14
C GLN A 355 -5.30 23.59 -13.06
N GLU A 356 -4.59 23.56 -11.94
CA GLU A 356 -3.35 24.34 -11.75
C GLU A 356 -2.21 23.77 -12.60
N TYR A 357 -2.10 22.44 -12.68
CA TYR A 357 -1.13 21.79 -13.57
C TYR A 357 -1.36 22.19 -15.03
N GLU A 358 -2.61 22.10 -15.50
CA GLU A 358 -2.96 22.46 -16.88
C GLU A 358 -2.63 23.93 -17.17
N ARG A 359 -2.93 24.83 -16.22
CA ARG A 359 -2.60 26.25 -16.34
C ARG A 359 -1.10 26.49 -16.55
N TYR A 360 -0.24 25.85 -15.76
CA TYR A 360 1.22 25.99 -15.93
C TYR A 360 1.73 25.31 -17.19
N HIS A 361 1.13 24.17 -17.57
CA HIS A 361 1.50 23.44 -18.77
C HIS A 361 1.19 24.23 -20.04
N VAL A 362 0.00 24.84 -20.14
CA VAL A 362 -0.37 25.71 -21.26
C VAL A 362 0.56 26.92 -21.33
N ALA A 363 0.84 27.58 -20.19
CA ALA A 363 1.78 28.71 -20.16
C ALA A 363 3.19 28.34 -20.66
N LEU A 364 3.67 27.14 -20.35
CA LEU A 364 4.93 26.63 -20.89
C LEU A 364 4.89 26.40 -22.40
N LEU A 365 3.80 25.86 -22.93
CA LEU A 365 3.65 25.63 -24.36
C LEU A 365 3.63 26.94 -25.14
N ASP A 366 2.91 27.95 -24.64
CA ASP A 366 2.81 29.27 -25.27
C ASP A 366 4.17 29.99 -25.31
N MET A 367 4.97 29.87 -24.24
CA MET A 367 6.28 30.50 -24.15
C MET A 367 7.38 29.74 -24.88
N LYS A 368 7.18 28.47 -25.26
CA LYS A 368 8.23 27.59 -25.78
C LYS A 368 8.98 28.18 -26.99
N ALA A 369 8.27 28.87 -27.87
CA ALA A 369 8.83 29.45 -29.09
C ALA A 369 9.90 30.53 -28.81
N ASP A 370 9.84 31.19 -27.65
CA ASP A 370 10.76 32.26 -27.29
C ASP A 370 12.08 31.75 -26.70
N TYR A 371 12.13 30.48 -26.24
CA TYR A 371 13.26 29.92 -25.48
C TYR A 371 13.94 28.73 -26.15
N ILE A 372 13.30 28.11 -27.14
CA ILE A 372 13.83 26.97 -27.89
C ILE A 372 13.75 27.34 -29.38
N GLN A 373 14.87 27.73 -29.97
CA GLN A 373 15.02 27.80 -31.43
C GLN A 373 15.12 26.36 -31.97
N GLU A 374 14.27 26.02 -32.94
CA GLU A 374 14.27 24.71 -33.61
C GLU A 374 15.60 24.36 -34.30
#